data_AF-A0A9Q4CEC3-F1
#
_entry.id   AF-A0A9Q4CEC3-F1
#
_cell.length_a   1.000
_cell.length_b   1.000
_cell.length_c   1.000
_cell.angle_alpha   90.00
_cell.angle_beta   90.00
_cell.angle_gamma   90.00
#
_symmetry.space_group_name_H-M   'P 1'
#
loop_
_entity.id
_entity.type
_entity.pdbx_description
1 polymer ?
#
loop_
_entity_poly.entity_id
_entity_poly.type
_entity_poly.pdbx_seq_one_letter_code
_entity_poly.pdbx_strand_id
1 'polypeptide(L)' 'MAITIRKTNNAELQKRRRELTDNLEARMTYRDYRDLARLGLLSPEDMQVYEELQKTEFLLGMQRRG' A
#
# COMPACT_ATOMS: atom_id res chain seq x y z
N MET A 1 -11.13 -14.09 13.13
CA MET A 1 -10.28 -15.08 12.44
C MET A 1 -8.84 -14.62 12.56
N ALA A 2 -8.00 -15.37 13.27
CA ALA A 2 -6.57 -15.07 13.41
C ALA A 2 -5.86 -15.46 12.10
N ILE A 3 -5.41 -14.48 11.33
CA ILE A 3 -4.58 -14.73 10.15
C ILE A 3 -3.22 -15.18 10.68
N THR A 4 -2.95 -16.48 10.64
CA THR A 4 -1.64 -17.05 10.97
C THR A 4 -0.64 -16.58 9.92
N ILE A 5 0.06 -15.48 10.19
CA ILE A 5 1.14 -14.95 9.35
C ILE A 5 2.32 -15.93 9.47
N ARG A 6 2.32 -16.98 8.64
CA ARG A 6 3.51 -17.82 8.42
C ARG A 6 4.62 -16.92 7.88
N LYS A 7 5.83 -16.98 8.45
CA LYS A 7 6.99 -16.13 8.10
C LYS A 7 7.26 -16.02 6.59
N THR A 8 6.87 -17.02 5.80
CA THR A 8 6.94 -17.02 4.33
C THR A 8 6.08 -15.94 3.68
N ASN A 9 4.86 -15.70 4.18
CA ASN A 9 3.96 -14.66 3.64
C ASN A 9 4.48 -13.24 3.91
N ASN A 10 5.22 -13.02 5.00
CA ASN A 10 5.73 -11.70 5.34
C ASN A 10 6.79 -11.22 4.32
N ALA A 11 7.65 -12.12 3.85
CA ALA A 11 8.63 -11.79 2.81
C ALA A 11 7.98 -11.45 1.46
N GLU A 12 6.97 -12.23 1.03
CA GLU A 12 6.19 -11.94 -0.17
C GLU A 12 5.42 -10.62 -0.07
N LEU A 13 4.76 -10.37 1.07
CA LEU A 13 4.04 -9.13 1.31
C LEU A 13 4.99 -7.92 1.35
N GLN A 14 6.18 -8.05 1.93
CA GLN A 14 7.19 -6.98 1.91
C GLN A 14 7.72 -6.70 0.50
N LYS A 15 7.94 -7.75 -0.30
CA LYS A 15 8.34 -7.60 -1.70
C LYS A 15 7.25 -6.87 -2.48
N ARG A 16 5.99 -7.32 -2.35
CA ARG A 16 4.83 -6.73 -3.02
C ARG A 16 4.58 -5.28 -2.58
N ARG A 17 4.75 -4.97 -1.29
CA ARG A 17 4.73 -3.59 -0.79
C ARG A 17 5.79 -2.74 -1.47
N ARG A 18 7.04 -3.24 -1.56
CA ARG A 18 8.14 -2.49 -2.19
C ARG A 18 7.85 -2.25 -3.67
N GLU A 19 7.34 -3.24 -4.38
CA GLU A 19 6.95 -3.09 -5.79
C GLU A 19 5.81 -2.07 -5.97
N LEU A 20 4.77 -2.13 -5.14
CA LEU A 20 3.65 -1.17 -5.17
C LEU A 20 4.10 0.24 -4.79
N THR A 21 4.98 0.37 -3.79
CA THR A 21 5.52 1.65 -3.35
C THR A 21 6.41 2.26 -4.43
N ASP A 22 7.29 1.46 -5.05
CA ASP A 22 8.16 1.92 -6.14
C ASP A 22 7.35 2.37 -7.37
N ASN A 23 6.28 1.64 -7.70
CA ASN A 23 5.36 2.01 -8.78
C ASN A 23 4.65 3.34 -8.52
N LEU A 24 4.21 3.56 -7.26
CA LEU A 24 3.56 4.80 -6.84
C LEU A 24 4.58 5.96 -6.79
N GLU A 25 5.71 5.78 -6.10
CA GLU A 25 6.77 6.78 -5.90
C GLU A 25 7.46 7.20 -7.20
N ALA A 26 7.43 6.36 -8.25
CA ALA A 26 7.91 6.73 -9.58
C ALA A 26 7.14 7.93 -10.18
N ARG A 27 5.90 8.17 -9.75
CA ARG A 27 5.05 9.25 -10.25
C ARG A 27 4.85 10.38 -9.24
N MET A 28 4.67 10.05 -7.96
CA MET A 28 4.45 11.03 -6.89
C MET A 28 4.60 10.37 -5.51
N THR A 29 4.75 11.16 -4.45
CA THR A 29 4.94 10.62 -3.10
C THR A 29 3.67 9.95 -2.56
N TYR A 30 3.81 9.00 -1.64
CA TYR A 30 2.67 8.41 -0.92
C TYR A 30 1.74 9.46 -0.28
N ARG A 31 2.32 10.58 0.19
CA ARG A 31 1.55 11.70 0.76
C ARG A 31 0.67 12.36 -0.29
N ASP A 32 1.18 12.56 -1.51
CA ASP A 32 0.43 13.11 -2.63
C ASP A 32 -0.72 12.18 -3.00
N TYR A 33 -0.51 10.87 -3.08
CA TYR A 33 -1.62 9.92 -3.28
C TYR A 33 -2.66 9.97 -2.16
N ARG A 34 -2.23 10.09 -0.89
CA ARG A 34 -3.18 10.23 0.23
C ARG A 34 -4.02 11.51 0.11
N ASP A 35 -3.41 12.63 -0.26
CA ASP A 35 -4.09 13.90 -0.46
C ASP A 35 -5.02 13.84 -1.68
N LEU A 36 -4.57 13.30 -2.81
CA LEU A 36 -5.40 13.09 -4.00
C LEU A 36 -6.58 12.14 -3.74
N ALA A 37 -6.38 11.12 -2.91
CA ALA A 37 -7.42 10.16 -2.56
C ALA A 37 -8.51 10.85 -1.73
N ARG A 38 -8.09 11.70 -0.79
CA ARG A 38 -8.99 12.54 0.02
C ARG A 38 -9.75 13.55 -0.83
N LEU A 39 -9.13 14.08 -1.87
CA LEU A 39 -9.73 15.04 -2.79
C LEU A 39 -10.58 14.37 -3.88
N GLY A 40 -10.54 13.03 -4.01
CA GLY A 40 -11.23 12.30 -5.08
C GLY A 40 -10.65 12.58 -6.48
N LEU A 41 -9.40 13.03 -6.55
CA LEU A 41 -8.70 13.41 -7.79
C LEU A 41 -7.80 12.29 -8.33
N LEU A 42 -7.86 11.12 -7.69
CA LEU A 42 -7.03 9.98 -8.00
C LEU A 42 -7.66 9.20 -9.15
N SER A 43 -6.87 8.89 -10.17
CA SER A 43 -7.33 8.00 -11.25
C SER A 43 -7.71 6.64 -10.67
N PRO A 44 -8.70 5.95 -11.26
CA PRO A 44 -9.15 4.64 -10.75
C PRO A 44 -8.01 3.61 -10.70
N GLU A 45 -7.08 3.65 -11.66
CA GLU A 45 -5.90 2.78 -11.68
C GLU A 45 -4.96 3.06 -10.50
N ASP A 46 -4.61 4.32 -10.27
CA ASP A 46 -3.74 4.71 -9.16
C ASP A 46 -4.43 4.50 -7.80
N MET A 47 -5.76 4.61 -7.74
CA MET A 47 -6.56 4.35 -6.53
C MET A 47 -6.52 2.88 -6.15
N GLN A 48 -6.64 2.00 -7.14
CA GLN A 48 -6.52 0.56 -6.93
C GLN A 48 -5.13 0.18 -6.39
N VAL A 49 -4.07 0.77 -6.95
CA VAL A 49 -2.68 0.54 -6.47
C VAL A 49 -2.49 1.08 -5.05
N TYR A 50 -3.05 2.25 -4.75
CA TYR A 50 -3.01 2.83 -3.40
C TYR A 50 -3.77 1.98 -2.37
N GLU A 51 -4.94 1.45 -2.72
CA GLU A 51 -5.72 0.55 -1.86
C GLU A 51 -5.02 -0.79 -1.64
N GLU A 52 -4.42 -1.37 -2.69
CA GLU A 52 -3.60 -2.59 -2.56
C GLU A 52 -2.39 -2.36 -1.66
N LEU A 53 -1.75 -1.20 -1.75
CA LEU A 53 -0.66 -0.83 -0.86
C LEU A 53 -1.14 -0.75 0.59
N GLN A 54 -2.24 -0.03 0.86
CA GLN A 54 -2.80 0.05 2.21
C GLN A 54 -3.18 -1.31 2.78
N LYS A 55 -3.81 -2.16 1.97
CA LYS A 55 -4.18 -3.52 2.36
C LYS A 55 -2.95 -4.36 2.69
N THR A 56 -1.89 -4.23 1.89
CA THR A 56 -0.62 -4.92 2.13
C THR A 56 0.05 -4.42 3.41
N GLU A 57 0.09 -3.10 3.66
CA GLU A 57 0.62 -2.52 4.89
C GLU A 57 -0.19 -2.94 6.13
N PHE A 58 -1.52 -3.02 6.00
CA PHE A 58 -2.41 -3.52 7.05
C PHE A 58 -2.15 -4.99 7.36
N LEU A 59 -2.03 -5.84 6.35
CA LEU A 59 -1.69 -7.27 6.50
C LEU A 59 -0.29 -7.48 7.09
N LEU A 60 0.64 -6.58 6.82
CA LEU A 60 1.97 -6.56 7.44
C LEU A 60 1.97 -6.05 8.88
N GLY A 61 0.84 -5.52 9.38
CA GLY A 61 0.77 -4.85 10.69
C GLY A 61 1.61 -3.57 10.74
N MET A 62 2.03 -3.06 9.58
CA MET A 62 2.88 -1.87 9.42
C MET A 62 2.05 -0.60 9.24
N GLN A 63 0.88 -0.53 9.89
CA GLN A 63 0.04 0.65 9.83
C GLN A 63 0.87 1.86 10.27
N ARG A 64 1.32 2.68 9.31
CA ARG A 64 2.03 3.91 9.60
C ARG A 64 1.07 4.76 10.43
N ARG A 65 1.33 4.84 11.73
CA ARG A 65 0.75 5.86 12.61
C ARG A 65 1.26 7.19 12.08
N GLY A 66 0.53 7.74 11.12
CA GLY A 66 0.65 9.14 10.73
C GLY A 66 0.03 10.02 11.79
#